data_AF-A0A7K4CXU3-F1
#
_entry.id   AF-A0A7K4CXU3-F1
#
_cell.length_a   1.000
_cell.length_b   1.000
_cell.length_c   1.000
_cell.angle_alpha   90.00
_cell.angle_beta   90.00
_cell.angle_gamma   90.00
#
_symmetry.space_group_name_H-M   'P 1'
#
loop_
_entity.id
_entity.type
_entity.pdbx_description
1 polymer ?
#
loop_
_entity_poly.entity_id
_entity_poly.type
_entity_poly.pdbx_seq_one_letter_code
_entity_poly.pdbx_strand_id
1 'polypeptide(L)' 'MTNVQTVLGPDELKEFEEVCKKEHVSKRQALKIAILNWIREKKGLDPDDALFTMPPGSAAVEKGARHVDEVVYGSRD' A
#
# COMPACT_ATOMS: atom_id res chain seq x y z
N MET A 1 15.08 -0.09 -19.01
CA MET A 1 13.61 0.10 -19.02
C MET A 1 12.98 -1.18 -19.53
N THR A 2 12.21 -1.87 -18.69
CA THR A 2 11.50 -3.10 -19.08
C THR A 2 10.08 -2.70 -19.50
N ASN A 3 9.63 -3.13 -20.69
CA ASN A 3 8.32 -2.77 -21.22
C ASN A 3 7.32 -3.88 -20.87
N VAL A 4 6.18 -3.52 -20.28
CA VAL A 4 5.11 -4.46 -19.93
C VAL A 4 3.90 -4.12 -20.79
N GLN A 5 3.44 -5.08 -21.58
CA GLN A 5 2.23 -4.97 -22.40
C GLN A 5 1.24 -6.06 -21.98
N THR A 6 -0.03 -5.70 -21.89
CA THR A 6 -1.13 -6.60 -21.55
C THR A 6 -2.29 -6.32 -22.49
N VAL A 7 -3.06 -7.36 -22.80
CA VAL A 7 -4.31 -7.27 -23.56
C VAL A 7 -5.46 -7.24 -22.56
N LEU A 8 -6.31 -6.21 -22.65
CA LEU A 8 -7.58 -6.15 -21.92
C LEU A 8 -8.73 -6.36 -22.89
N GLY A 9 -9.80 -7.00 -22.41
CA GLY A 9 -11.06 -7.06 -23.11
C GLY A 9 -11.69 -5.67 -23.26
N PRO A 10 -12.65 -5.51 -24.19
CA PRO A 10 -13.31 -4.23 -24.45
C PRO A 10 -14.09 -3.69 -23.23
N ASP A 11 -14.69 -4.58 -22.43
CA ASP A 11 -15.43 -4.20 -21.22
C ASP A 11 -14.49 -3.81 -20.07
N GLU A 12 -13.42 -4.57 -19.86
CA GLU A 12 -12.39 -4.28 -18.85
C GLU A 12 -11.68 -2.95 -19.13
N LEU A 13 -11.43 -2.63 -20.41
CA LEU A 13 -10.84 -1.35 -20.81
C LEU A 13 -11.79 -0.18 -20.51
N LYS A 14 -13.10 -0.36 -20.73
CA LYS A 14 -14.11 0.66 -20.42
C LYS A 14 -14.15 0.96 -18.93
N GLU A 15 -14.26 -0.07 -18.09
CA GLU A 15 -14.28 0.09 -16.64
C GLU A 15 -12.98 0.76 -16.15
N PHE A 16 -11.84 0.35 -16.70
CA PHE A 16 -10.55 0.95 -16.37
C PHE A 16 -10.48 2.44 -16.76
N GLU A 17 -11.01 2.83 -17.92
CA GLU A 17 -11.07 4.23 -18.35
C GLU A 17 -11.97 5.08 -17.46
N GLU A 18 -13.11 4.55 -17.02
CA GLU A 18 -14.00 5.24 -16.10
C GLU A 18 -13.33 5.50 -14.75
N VAL A 19 -12.63 4.50 -14.21
CA VAL A 19 -11.84 4.65 -12.97
C VAL A 19 -10.73 5.69 -13.14
N CYS A 20 -10.00 5.65 -14.26
CA CYS A 20 -8.96 6.65 -14.56
C CYS A 20 -9.52 8.07 -14.62
N LYS A 21 -10.71 8.25 -15.21
CA LYS A 21 -11.39 9.56 -15.27
C LYS A 21 -11.80 10.04 -13.88
N LYS A 22 -12.36 9.15 -13.05
CA LYS A 22 -12.82 9.46 -11.70
C LYS A 22 -11.68 9.89 -10.77
N GLU A 23 -10.53 9.24 -10.90
CA GLU A 23 -9.34 9.51 -10.08
C GLU A 23 -8.40 10.57 -10.69
N HIS A 24 -8.75 11.15 -11.85
CA HIS A 24 -7.94 12.14 -12.58
C HIS A 24 -6.48 11.70 -12.84
N VAL A 25 -6.25 10.40 -13.08
CA VAL A 25 -4.92 9.83 -13.33
C VAL A 25 -4.78 9.33 -14.76
N SER A 26 -3.55 9.40 -15.28
CA SER A 26 -3.24 8.82 -16.58
C SER A 26 -3.32 7.29 -16.53
N LYS A 27 -3.74 6.66 -17.65
CA LYS A 27 -3.83 5.19 -17.78
C LYS A 27 -2.54 4.48 -17.35
N ARG A 28 -1.37 5.05 -17.71
CA ARG A 28 -0.06 4.50 -17.32
C ARG A 28 0.19 4.58 -15.81
N GLN A 29 -0.19 5.68 -15.16
CA GLN A 29 -0.08 5.79 -13.71
C GLN A 29 -1.05 4.86 -12.99
N ALA A 30 -2.29 4.78 -13.46
CA ALA A 30 -3.30 3.86 -12.90
C ALA A 30 -2.83 2.40 -12.98
N LEU A 31 -2.28 1.97 -14.12
CA LEU A 31 -1.66 0.64 -14.26
C LEU A 31 -0.49 0.43 -13.29
N LYS A 32 0.38 1.43 -13.15
CA LYS A 32 1.50 1.36 -12.20
C LYS A 32 1.01 1.21 -10.75
N ILE A 33 -0.02 1.96 -10.37
CA ILE A 33 -0.63 1.90 -9.03
C ILE A 33 -1.27 0.53 -8.82
N ALA A 34 -2.04 0.03 -9.77
CA ALA A 34 -2.67 -1.29 -9.70
C ALA A 34 -1.65 -2.41 -9.53
N ILE A 35 -0.57 -2.40 -10.32
CA ILE A 35 0.52 -3.39 -10.19
C ILE A 35 1.18 -3.30 -8.82
N LEU A 36 1.49 -2.09 -8.32
CA LEU A 36 2.10 -1.92 -7.01
C LEU A 36 1.19 -2.39 -5.88
N ASN A 37 -0.11 -2.09 -5.95
CA ASN A 37 -1.08 -2.54 -4.97
C ASN A 37 -1.20 -4.06 -4.98
N TRP A 38 -1.31 -4.66 -6.17
CA TRP A 38 -1.33 -6.11 -6.33
C TRP A 38 -0.08 -6.78 -5.77
N ILE A 39 1.12 -6.21 -6.05
CA ILE A 39 2.37 -6.70 -5.48
C ILE A 39 2.32 -6.61 -3.95
N ARG A 40 1.88 -5.49 -3.37
CA ARG A 40 1.78 -5.35 -1.90
C ARG A 40 0.81 -6.35 -1.29
N GLU A 41 -0.36 -6.53 -1.91
CA GLU A 41 -1.36 -7.49 -1.44
C GLU A 41 -0.88 -8.94 -1.54
N LYS A 42 -0.18 -9.30 -2.62
CA LYS A 42 0.28 -10.68 -2.85
C LYS A 42 1.61 -11.01 -2.20
N LYS A 43 2.51 -10.04 -2.06
CA LYS A 43 3.80 -10.24 -1.39
C LYS A 43 3.60 -10.45 0.12
N GLY A 44 2.47 -10.00 0.67
CA GLY A 44 2.19 -10.12 2.10
C GLY A 44 3.13 -9.26 2.95
N LEU A 45 3.18 -9.54 4.26
CA LEU A 45 4.21 -8.99 5.13
C LEU A 45 5.55 -9.64 4.78
N ASP A 46 6.57 -8.81 4.51
CA ASP A 46 7.91 -9.30 4.31
C ASP A 46 8.42 -9.83 5.65
N PRO A 47 8.63 -11.15 5.82
CA PRO A 47 9.06 -11.70 7.11
C PRO A 47 10.46 -11.21 7.51
N ASP A 48 11.23 -10.72 6.53
CA ASP A 48 12.54 -10.10 6.73
C ASP A 48 12.45 -8.56 6.90
N ASP A 49 11.24 -8.00 6.99
CA ASP A 49 11.08 -6.58 7.33
C ASP A 49 11.67 -6.34 8.72
N ALA A 50 12.43 -5.25 8.86
CA ALA A 50 13.00 -4.83 10.13
C ALA A 50 11.93 -4.75 11.23
N LEU A 51 10.68 -4.42 10.88
CA LEU A 51 9.56 -4.43 11.81
C LEU A 51 9.31 -5.79 12.49
N PHE A 52 9.53 -6.91 11.79
CA PHE A 52 9.31 -8.27 12.29
C PHE A 52 10.59 -8.97 12.74
N THR A 53 11.76 -8.52 12.27
CA THR A 53 13.06 -9.06 12.69
C THR A 53 13.72 -8.28 13.83
N MET A 54 13.13 -7.15 14.25
CA MET A 54 13.64 -6.39 15.39
C MET A 54 13.44 -7.20 16.69
N PRO A 55 14.52 -7.44 17.46
CA PRO A 55 14.39 -8.10 18.75
C PRO A 55 13.46 -7.30 19.66
N PRO A 56 12.61 -7.99 20.46
CA PRO A 56 11.69 -7.31 21.36
C PRO A 56 12.46 -6.33 22.26
N GLY A 57 12.12 -5.04 22.15
CA GLY A 57 12.73 -3.95 22.92
C GLY A 57 13.79 -3.10 22.21
N SER A 58 14.13 -3.34 20.94
CA SER A 58 15.23 -2.61 20.26
C SER A 58 14.85 -1.34 19.49
N ALA A 59 13.56 -1.08 19.24
CA ALA A 59 13.15 0.16 18.58
C ALA A 59 12.21 0.95 19.48
N ALA A 60 12.76 1.96 20.16
CA ALA A 60 12.05 3.14 20.67
C ALA A 60 10.58 2.89 21.07
N VAL A 61 10.33 1.81 21.83
CA VAL A 61 8.98 1.34 22.14
C VAL A 61 8.24 2.39 22.96
N GLU A 62 8.97 3.24 23.69
CA GLU A 62 8.41 4.39 24.41
C GLU A 62 7.70 5.41 23.51
N LYS A 63 8.23 5.74 22.33
CA LYS A 63 7.61 6.75 21.45
C LYS A 63 6.44 6.20 20.65
N GLY A 64 6.55 4.96 20.17
CA GLY A 64 5.48 4.31 19.42
C GLY A 64 4.30 3.91 20.31
N ALA A 65 4.57 3.31 21.47
CA ALA A 65 3.51 2.85 22.38
C ALA A 65 2.73 4.01 23.00
N ARG A 66 3.40 5.10 23.43
CA ARG A 66 2.70 6.26 23.97
C ARG A 66 1.74 6.90 22.97
N HIS A 67 2.13 6.99 21.69
CA HIS A 67 1.28 7.59 20.67
C HIS A 67 0.08 6.70 20.32
N VAL A 68 0.25 5.37 20.35
CA VAL A 68 -0.86 4.43 20.20
C VAL A 68 -1.81 4.51 21.39
N ASP A 69 -1.30 4.55 22.62
CA ASP A 69 -2.13 4.68 23.82
C ASP A 69 -2.89 6.02 23.85
N GLU A 70 -2.25 7.11 23.41
CA GLU A 70 -2.87 8.44 23.30
C GLU A 70 -4.02 8.48 22.30
N VAL A 71 -3.85 7.81 21.14
CA VAL A 71 -4.87 7.72 20.08
C VAL A 71 -6.00 6.75 20.47
N VAL A 72 -5.68 5.63 21.13
CA VAL A 72 -6.65 4.56 21.44
C VAL A 72 -7.44 4.87 22.71
N TYR A 73 -6.79 5.37 23.75
CA TYR A 73 -7.43 5.58 25.05
C TYR A 73 -7.78 7.05 25.33
N GLY A 74 -7.26 7.99 24.53
CA GLY A 74 -7.38 9.42 24.78
C GLY A 74 -6.58 9.82 26.01
N SER A 75 -5.82 10.91 25.93
CA SER A 75 -5.10 11.45 27.09
C SER A 75 -6.07 11.70 28.23
N ARG A 76 -5.98 10.90 29.31
CA ARG A 76 -6.58 11.22 30.59
C ARG A 76 -5.59 12.06 31.37
N ASP A 77 -5.65 13.38 31.15
CA ASP A 77 -5.48 14.44 32.16
C ASP A 77 -6.06 15.74 31.60
#